data_AF-A0A1V8T1W4-F1
#
_entry.id   AF-A0A1V8T1W4-F1
#
_cell.length_a   1.000
_cell.length_b   1.000
_cell.length_c   1.000
_cell.angle_alpha   90.00
_cell.angle_beta   90.00
_cell.angle_gamma   90.00
#
_symmetry.space_group_name_H-M   'P 1'
#
loop_
_entity.id
_entity.type
_entity.pdbx_description
1 polymer ?
#
loop_
_entity_poly.entity_id
_entity_poly.type
_entity_poly.pdbx_seq_one_letter_code
_entity_poly.pdbx_strand_id
1 'polypeptide(L)'
;MLEAHVDANTSVTIVSAPLPRIIEANDVLIKVECASCNPKDWKMPAGILKTIANCPNSGDDLAGIVLAALHQLGAPFGAYAEYARVKDFVCIRLPDSMGWEEAATLPMAYYMTSIALSGSLRLCAGPQERVTKPTPLLIYGASTGVGSMAVKLAQIVDLHPLICVAGSGCDFSSEEIDESKGDVVIDYRQGDDATIEAIKPVLGERKLEYAFDAVSEEYSLANVIKVFDSKHGKLALTLPGRSSNLPKELHISHVMAGSLWTKLSGIDKHEKLGNLGLEAGAPEFAREMTSSVEALLRDGKLKSHPYVVYEGGLHGLEPALQDLRNGKGRLIDLMLDGEPKYLCSDPAIAVSIAGGLYSVQALASPSTIAVFLDALQKRKGDQPRPVGILMQQSTAELNLVLRLVDHVARELESICEAIIDLLDLAIESNIMRNASSFAFAFRSDEAKVV
;
A
#
# COMPACT_ATOMS: atom_id res chain seq x y z
N MET A 1 2.37 9.14 -22.75
CA MET A 1 3.26 8.21 -22.04
C MET A 1 3.23 6.87 -22.72
N LEU A 2 4.22 6.04 -22.48
CA LEU A 2 4.19 4.62 -22.81
C LEU A 2 3.52 3.85 -21.68
N GLU A 3 2.74 2.83 -22.05
CA GLU A 3 2.26 1.80 -21.13
C GLU A 3 2.31 0.42 -21.80
N ALA A 4 2.35 -0.62 -20.98
CA ALA A 4 2.36 -2.00 -21.43
C ALA A 4 0.97 -2.63 -21.27
N HIS A 5 0.54 -3.31 -22.33
CA HIS A 5 -0.67 -4.12 -22.35
C HIS A 5 -0.29 -5.59 -22.29
N VAL A 6 -0.92 -6.34 -21.39
CA VAL A 6 -0.65 -7.77 -21.16
C VAL A 6 -1.80 -8.60 -21.69
N ASP A 7 -1.51 -9.61 -22.51
CA ASP A 7 -2.52 -10.55 -23.02
C ASP A 7 -2.63 -11.85 -22.20
N ALA A 8 -3.58 -12.71 -22.58
CA ALA A 8 -3.82 -14.00 -21.94
C ALA A 8 -2.63 -14.99 -21.97
N ASN A 9 -1.70 -14.79 -22.90
CA ASN A 9 -0.50 -15.59 -23.09
C ASN A 9 0.74 -14.94 -22.49
N THR A 10 0.56 -13.90 -21.65
CA THR A 10 1.64 -13.08 -21.06
C THR A 10 2.48 -12.32 -22.09
N SER A 11 2.02 -12.21 -23.34
CA SER A 11 2.68 -11.37 -24.33
C SER A 11 2.45 -9.90 -23.98
N VAL A 12 3.48 -9.08 -24.18
CA VAL A 12 3.44 -7.65 -23.84
C VAL A 12 3.49 -6.80 -25.10
N THR A 13 2.53 -5.89 -25.23
CA THR A 13 2.53 -4.85 -26.26
C THR A 13 2.69 -3.49 -25.62
N ILE A 14 3.72 -2.74 -26.00
CA ILE A 14 3.92 -1.36 -25.53
C ILE A 14 3.17 -0.42 -26.48
N VAL A 15 2.35 0.45 -25.91
CA VAL A 15 1.53 1.40 -26.65
C VAL A 15 1.73 2.83 -26.15
N SER A 16 1.39 3.80 -26.99
CA SER A 16 1.26 5.19 -26.56
C SER A 16 -0.13 5.42 -25.96
N ALA A 17 -0.15 5.98 -24.76
CA ALA A 17 -1.34 6.30 -23.98
C ALA A 17 -1.33 7.78 -23.52
N PRO A 18 -2.51 8.37 -23.28
CA PRO A 18 -2.60 9.72 -22.72
C PRO A 18 -2.00 9.76 -21.30
N LEU A 19 -1.41 10.89 -20.92
CA LEU A 19 -0.99 11.12 -19.54
C LEU A 19 -2.21 11.11 -18.60
N PRO A 20 -2.12 10.50 -17.41
CA PRO A 20 -3.21 10.52 -16.45
C PRO A 20 -3.46 11.96 -16.00
N ARG A 21 -4.73 12.30 -15.78
CA ARG A 21 -5.13 13.58 -15.18
C ARG A 21 -5.57 13.34 -13.75
N ILE A 22 -5.26 14.30 -12.88
CA ILE A 22 -5.86 14.43 -11.55
C ILE A 22 -7.34 14.76 -11.78
N ILE A 23 -8.23 13.90 -11.29
CA ILE A 23 -9.69 14.05 -11.39
C ILE A 23 -10.26 14.37 -10.00
N GLU A 24 -9.76 13.72 -8.97
CA GLU A 24 -10.22 13.88 -7.59
C GLU A 24 -9.15 14.51 -6.71
N ALA A 25 -9.56 15.14 -5.60
CA ALA A 25 -8.66 15.85 -4.69
C ALA A 25 -7.63 14.93 -4.01
N ASN A 26 -7.91 13.63 -3.93
CA ASN A 26 -7.05 12.61 -3.36
C ASN A 26 -6.31 11.78 -4.42
N ASP A 27 -6.33 12.20 -5.70
CA ASP A 27 -5.49 11.59 -6.73
C ASP A 27 -4.05 12.05 -6.57
N VAL A 28 -3.12 11.10 -6.68
CA VAL A 28 -1.69 11.35 -6.75
C VAL A 28 -1.16 10.80 -8.07
N LEU A 29 -0.44 11.64 -8.82
CA LEU A 29 0.24 11.24 -10.05
C LEU A 29 1.69 10.89 -9.72
N ILE A 30 2.09 9.65 -10.01
CA ILE A 30 3.44 9.16 -9.72
C ILE A 30 4.15 8.90 -11.04
N LYS A 31 5.37 9.45 -11.19
CA LYS A 31 6.33 8.99 -12.21
C LYS A 31 6.88 7.65 -11.72
N VAL A 32 6.59 6.59 -12.45
CA VAL A 32 6.96 5.23 -12.07
C VAL A 32 8.45 5.04 -12.38
N GLU A 33 9.23 4.72 -11.37
CA GLU A 33 10.64 4.31 -11.53
C GLU A 33 10.74 2.78 -11.53
N CYS A 34 9.91 2.13 -10.70
CA CYS A 34 9.84 0.68 -10.52
C CYS A 34 8.38 0.19 -10.47
N ALA A 35 8.11 -0.98 -11.03
CA ALA A 35 6.81 -1.65 -10.95
C ALA A 35 6.98 -3.16 -10.73
N SER A 36 6.18 -3.73 -9.82
CA SER A 36 6.26 -5.13 -9.42
C SER A 36 5.17 -6.01 -10.05
N CYS A 37 5.56 -7.25 -10.40
CA CYS A 37 4.64 -8.26 -10.91
C CYS A 37 4.00 -9.12 -9.81
N ASN A 38 2.69 -9.32 -9.92
CA ASN A 38 1.88 -10.18 -9.07
C ASN A 38 1.19 -11.31 -9.87
N PRO A 39 0.87 -12.47 -9.26
CA PRO A 39 0.19 -13.55 -9.96
C PRO A 39 -1.12 -13.15 -10.64
N LYS A 40 -1.82 -12.13 -10.10
CA LYS A 40 -3.03 -11.60 -10.73
C LYS A 40 -2.76 -10.98 -12.12
N ASP A 41 -1.55 -10.49 -12.38
CA ASP A 41 -1.23 -9.71 -13.59
C ASP A 41 -1.26 -10.56 -14.84
N TRP A 42 -0.99 -11.86 -14.71
CA TRP A 42 -1.17 -12.85 -15.78
C TRP A 42 -2.49 -13.62 -15.65
N LYS A 43 -3.00 -13.85 -14.41
CA LYS A 43 -4.28 -14.57 -14.20
C LYS A 43 -5.49 -13.76 -14.69
N MET A 44 -5.47 -12.43 -14.56
CA MET A 44 -6.56 -11.55 -15.00
C MET A 44 -6.68 -11.55 -16.54
N PRO A 45 -5.63 -11.22 -17.34
CA PRO A 45 -5.70 -11.31 -18.80
C PRO A 45 -6.03 -12.71 -19.31
N ALA A 46 -5.61 -13.77 -18.60
CA ALA A 46 -5.95 -15.15 -18.94
C ALA A 46 -7.41 -15.55 -18.62
N GLY A 47 -8.22 -14.63 -18.09
CA GLY A 47 -9.64 -14.88 -17.78
C GLY A 47 -9.88 -15.76 -16.55
N ILE A 48 -8.85 -15.96 -15.72
CA ILE A 48 -8.92 -16.76 -14.49
C ILE A 48 -9.55 -15.94 -13.36
N LEU A 49 -9.24 -14.64 -13.27
CA LEU A 49 -9.79 -13.71 -12.27
C LEU A 49 -10.89 -12.84 -12.88
N LYS A 50 -12.13 -13.33 -12.83
CA LYS A 50 -13.29 -12.64 -13.43
C LYS A 50 -13.90 -11.55 -12.55
N THR A 51 -13.48 -11.43 -11.29
CA THR A 51 -13.97 -10.46 -10.32
C THR A 51 -13.27 -9.10 -10.42
N ILE A 52 -12.19 -9.01 -11.20
CA ILE A 52 -11.43 -7.79 -11.43
C ILE A 52 -11.81 -7.26 -12.82
N ALA A 53 -12.04 -5.95 -12.92
CA ALA A 53 -12.34 -5.32 -14.20
C ALA A 53 -11.18 -5.55 -15.18
N ASN A 54 -11.50 -5.87 -16.43
CA ASN A 54 -10.48 -6.12 -17.44
C ASN A 54 -9.84 -4.79 -17.89
N CYS A 55 -8.59 -4.55 -17.47
CA CYS A 55 -7.77 -3.45 -17.95
C CYS A 55 -6.56 -4.04 -18.71
N PRO A 56 -6.20 -3.53 -19.91
CA PRO A 56 -5.02 -3.99 -20.63
C PRO A 56 -3.71 -3.82 -19.86
N ASN A 57 -3.59 -2.72 -19.11
CA ASN A 57 -2.49 -2.51 -18.15
C ASN A 57 -2.88 -3.18 -16.82
N SER A 58 -2.25 -4.31 -16.51
CA SER A 58 -2.58 -5.13 -15.35
C SER A 58 -1.73 -4.84 -14.10
N GLY A 59 -0.76 -3.92 -14.17
CA GLY A 59 0.16 -3.64 -13.07
C GLY A 59 -0.47 -2.78 -11.99
N ASP A 60 -0.22 -3.12 -10.72
CA ASP A 60 -0.75 -2.35 -9.59
C ASP A 60 0.29 -1.91 -8.56
N ASP A 61 1.41 -2.62 -8.41
CA ASP A 61 2.46 -2.21 -7.49
C ASP A 61 3.47 -1.30 -8.19
N LEU A 62 3.78 -0.16 -7.58
CA LEU A 62 4.79 0.76 -8.10
C LEU A 62 5.57 1.48 -7.01
N ALA A 63 6.78 1.92 -7.38
CA ALA A 63 7.56 2.90 -6.64
C ALA A 63 8.07 4.00 -7.57
N GLY A 64 8.12 5.22 -7.05
CA GLY A 64 8.57 6.40 -7.75
C GLY A 64 9.08 7.45 -6.79
N ILE A 65 9.20 8.70 -7.24
CA ILE A 65 9.74 9.80 -6.44
C ILE A 65 9.04 9.88 -5.07
N VAL A 66 9.77 9.45 -4.02
CA VAL A 66 9.44 9.48 -2.58
C VAL A 66 8.30 8.54 -2.13
N LEU A 67 7.65 7.80 -3.03
CA LEU A 67 6.47 6.98 -2.71
C LEU A 67 6.55 5.57 -3.30
N ALA A 68 6.05 4.58 -2.57
CA ALA A 68 5.48 3.36 -3.14
C ALA A 68 3.96 3.41 -3.05
N ALA A 69 3.25 2.74 -3.96
CA ALA A 69 1.80 2.74 -3.92
C ALA A 69 1.18 1.48 -4.51
N LEU A 70 -0.01 1.16 -4.02
CA LEU A 70 -0.91 0.20 -4.65
C LEU A 70 -1.91 0.94 -5.52
N HIS A 71 -1.92 0.69 -6.82
CA HIS A 71 -2.93 1.20 -7.74
C HIS A 71 -4.24 0.39 -7.62
N GLN A 72 -5.35 1.02 -8.00
CA GLN A 72 -6.67 0.41 -7.92
C GLN A 72 -6.81 -0.71 -8.95
N LEU A 73 -6.96 -1.95 -8.47
CA LEU A 73 -7.03 -3.15 -9.31
C LEU A 73 -8.03 -2.99 -10.47
N GLY A 74 -7.54 -3.11 -11.70
CA GLY A 74 -8.35 -3.07 -12.92
C GLY A 74 -8.82 -1.66 -13.35
N ALA A 75 -8.38 -0.60 -12.67
CA ALA A 75 -8.60 0.77 -13.13
C ALA A 75 -7.63 1.16 -14.26
N PRO A 76 -7.93 2.18 -15.09
CA PRO A 76 -6.97 2.72 -16.05
C PRO A 76 -5.85 3.48 -15.35
N PHE A 77 -4.70 3.61 -16.04
CA PHE A 77 -3.49 4.29 -15.55
C PHE A 77 -2.75 3.55 -14.43
N GLY A 78 -2.60 2.23 -14.62
CA GLY A 78 -1.89 1.31 -13.73
C GLY A 78 -0.37 1.39 -13.82
N ALA A 79 0.30 0.57 -13.00
CA ALA A 79 1.74 0.63 -12.74
C ALA A 79 2.64 0.28 -13.92
N TYR A 80 2.17 -0.49 -14.91
CA TYR A 80 2.97 -0.81 -16.10
C TYR A 80 2.94 0.33 -17.13
N ALA A 81 3.33 1.52 -16.71
CA ALA A 81 3.36 2.74 -17.48
C ALA A 81 4.40 3.72 -16.92
N GLU A 82 4.81 4.72 -17.71
CA GLU A 82 5.73 5.77 -17.22
C GLU A 82 5.10 6.64 -16.10
N TYR A 83 3.76 6.73 -16.07
CA TYR A 83 3.02 7.43 -15.03
C TYR A 83 1.80 6.63 -14.60
N ALA A 84 1.56 6.56 -13.29
CA ALA A 84 0.39 5.93 -12.69
C ALA A 84 -0.42 6.95 -11.87
N ARG A 85 -1.73 6.74 -11.80
CA ARG A 85 -2.61 7.54 -10.93
C ARG A 85 -3.15 6.69 -9.79
N VAL A 86 -2.76 7.04 -8.57
CA VAL A 86 -3.15 6.33 -7.35
C VAL A 86 -3.93 7.24 -6.41
N LYS A 87 -4.40 6.69 -5.30
CA LYS A 87 -5.02 7.46 -4.21
C LYS A 87 -4.03 7.72 -3.09
N ASP A 88 -4.15 8.88 -2.43
CA ASP A 88 -3.30 9.27 -1.31
C ASP A 88 -3.23 8.23 -0.18
N PHE A 89 -4.36 7.59 0.14
CA PHE A 89 -4.51 6.64 1.25
C PHE A 89 -3.80 5.30 1.05
N VAL A 90 -3.21 5.07 -0.13
CA VAL A 90 -2.36 3.91 -0.46
C VAL A 90 -0.96 4.32 -0.90
N CYS A 91 -0.57 5.58 -0.67
CA CYS A 91 0.78 6.07 -0.93
C CYS A 91 1.64 5.91 0.34
N ILE A 92 2.64 5.05 0.28
CA ILE A 92 3.59 4.77 1.37
C ILE A 92 4.83 5.63 1.16
N ARG A 93 5.11 6.53 2.10
CA ARG A 93 6.37 7.27 2.14
C ARG A 93 7.54 6.36 2.45
N LEU A 94 8.57 6.45 1.61
CA LEU A 94 9.77 5.62 1.72
C LEU A 94 10.83 6.30 2.61
N PRO A 95 11.60 5.54 3.42
CA PRO A 95 12.82 6.05 4.03
C PRO A 95 13.92 6.19 2.97
N ASP A 96 14.82 7.17 3.13
CA ASP A 96 15.94 7.42 2.19
C ASP A 96 16.86 6.20 1.98
N SER A 97 16.84 5.24 2.92
CA SER A 97 17.63 4.01 2.86
C SER A 97 17.03 2.91 1.98
N MET A 98 15.80 3.06 1.48
CA MET A 98 15.10 2.04 0.70
C MET A 98 15.13 2.39 -0.79
N GLY A 99 15.66 1.48 -1.60
CA GLY A 99 15.63 1.59 -3.06
C GLY A 99 14.23 1.43 -3.63
N TRP A 100 13.99 1.94 -4.84
CA TRP A 100 12.69 1.81 -5.51
C TRP A 100 12.34 0.36 -5.82
N GLU A 101 13.34 -0.45 -6.13
CA GLU A 101 13.16 -1.85 -6.46
C GLU A 101 12.57 -2.61 -5.28
N GLU A 102 13.17 -2.41 -4.11
CA GLU A 102 12.67 -2.96 -2.84
C GLU A 102 11.27 -2.44 -2.52
N ALA A 103 11.06 -1.13 -2.71
CA ALA A 103 9.83 -0.46 -2.35
C ALA A 103 8.63 -0.93 -3.18
N ALA A 104 8.82 -1.16 -4.48
CA ALA A 104 7.77 -1.64 -5.38
C ALA A 104 7.24 -3.03 -4.98
N THR A 105 7.97 -3.79 -4.18
CA THR A 105 7.56 -5.13 -3.74
C THR A 105 6.55 -5.17 -2.60
N LEU A 106 6.38 -4.03 -1.93
CA LEU A 106 5.66 -3.96 -0.66
C LEU A 106 4.13 -3.86 -0.78
N PRO A 107 3.55 -2.99 -1.64
CA PRO A 107 2.17 -2.53 -1.44
C PRO A 107 1.15 -3.67 -1.46
N MET A 108 1.09 -4.48 -2.53
CA MET A 108 0.16 -5.60 -2.63
C MET A 108 0.33 -6.59 -1.47
N ALA A 109 1.57 -7.00 -1.19
CA ALA A 109 1.86 -7.96 -0.14
C ALA A 109 1.41 -7.46 1.24
N TYR A 110 1.72 -6.20 1.55
CA TYR A 110 1.37 -5.56 2.81
C TYR A 110 -0.14 -5.38 2.97
N TYR A 111 -0.84 -4.83 1.97
CA TYR A 111 -2.28 -4.61 2.09
C TYR A 111 -3.08 -5.90 2.10
N MET A 112 -2.74 -6.90 1.26
CA MET A 112 -3.39 -8.21 1.30
C MET A 112 -3.23 -8.85 2.68
N THR A 113 -2.03 -8.78 3.26
CA THR A 113 -1.77 -9.33 4.59
C THR A 113 -2.54 -8.58 5.67
N SER A 114 -2.58 -7.25 5.61
CA SER A 114 -3.30 -6.42 6.57
C SER A 114 -4.82 -6.72 6.54
N ILE A 115 -5.40 -6.83 5.34
CA ILE A 115 -6.81 -7.23 5.18
C ILE A 115 -7.02 -8.66 5.71
N ALA A 116 -6.08 -9.57 5.53
CA ALA A 116 -6.18 -10.94 6.03
C ALA A 116 -6.15 -10.98 7.57
N LEU A 117 -5.09 -10.48 8.19
CA LEU A 117 -4.85 -10.61 9.62
C LEU A 117 -5.78 -9.70 10.43
N SER A 118 -5.87 -8.42 10.08
CA SER A 118 -6.60 -7.42 10.86
C SER A 118 -8.06 -7.31 10.48
N GLY A 119 -8.36 -7.41 9.18
CA GLY A 119 -9.73 -7.30 8.71
C GLY A 119 -10.52 -8.60 8.79
N SER A 120 -10.01 -9.65 8.13
CA SER A 120 -10.75 -10.91 7.89
C SER A 120 -10.71 -11.83 9.10
N LEU A 121 -9.50 -12.12 9.61
CA LEU A 121 -9.30 -12.98 10.77
C LEU A 121 -9.56 -12.22 12.09
N ARG A 122 -9.32 -10.90 12.08
CA ARG A 122 -9.45 -10.00 13.25
C ARG A 122 -8.56 -10.45 14.41
N LEU A 123 -7.30 -10.77 14.10
CA LEU A 123 -6.31 -11.22 15.06
C LEU A 123 -5.66 -10.06 15.83
N CYS A 124 -5.58 -8.89 15.18
CA CYS A 124 -5.10 -7.62 15.74
C CYS A 124 -5.71 -6.46 14.94
N ALA A 125 -5.77 -5.25 15.49
CA ALA A 125 -6.22 -4.05 14.76
C ALA A 125 -5.19 -3.57 13.73
N GLY A 126 -3.91 -3.92 13.94
CA GLY A 126 -2.79 -3.56 13.08
C GLY A 126 -1.45 -3.90 13.74
N PRO A 127 -0.31 -3.59 13.10
CA PRO A 127 1.02 -3.95 13.61
C PRO A 127 1.41 -3.25 14.94
N GLN A 128 0.65 -2.24 15.36
CA GLN A 128 0.78 -1.55 16.63
C GLN A 128 0.22 -2.34 17.83
N GLU A 129 -0.67 -3.31 17.59
CA GLU A 129 -1.31 -4.10 18.65
C GLU A 129 -0.63 -5.46 18.77
N ARG A 130 -0.09 -5.76 19.95
CA ARG A 130 0.46 -7.09 20.24
C ARG A 130 -0.64 -8.06 20.70
N VAL A 131 -0.63 -9.25 20.13
CA VAL A 131 -1.43 -10.39 20.55
C VAL A 131 -0.84 -10.94 21.85
N THR A 132 -1.66 -11.02 22.90
CA THR A 132 -1.18 -11.39 24.24
C THR A 132 -1.47 -12.83 24.63
N LYS A 133 -2.16 -13.58 23.78
CA LYS A 133 -2.58 -14.96 24.05
C LYS A 133 -2.05 -15.88 22.96
N PRO A 134 -1.52 -17.07 23.30
CA PRO A 134 -1.14 -18.05 22.30
C PRO A 134 -2.31 -18.36 21.37
N THR A 135 -2.15 -18.00 20.10
CA THR A 135 -3.18 -18.08 19.07
C THR A 135 -2.53 -18.70 17.83
N PRO A 136 -2.64 -20.03 17.65
CA PRO A 136 -2.05 -20.70 16.50
C PRO A 136 -2.60 -20.13 15.18
N LEU A 137 -1.69 -19.72 14.30
CA LEU A 137 -2.02 -19.29 12.94
C LEU A 137 -1.30 -20.18 11.93
N LEU A 138 -2.07 -20.84 11.07
CA LEU A 138 -1.52 -21.51 9.89
C LEU A 138 -1.39 -20.52 8.73
N ILE A 139 -0.20 -20.47 8.13
CA ILE A 139 0.07 -19.69 6.92
C ILE A 139 0.47 -20.66 5.81
N TYR A 140 -0.45 -20.94 4.88
CA TYR A 140 -0.15 -21.79 3.72
C TYR A 140 0.46 -20.94 2.60
N GLY A 141 1.61 -21.35 2.08
CA GLY A 141 2.41 -20.53 1.17
C GLY A 141 3.24 -19.47 1.88
N ALA A 142 3.81 -19.81 3.04
CA ALA A 142 4.60 -18.89 3.88
C ALA A 142 5.81 -18.27 3.16
N SER A 143 6.31 -18.91 2.10
CA SER A 143 7.40 -18.39 1.27
C SER A 143 6.95 -17.57 0.05
N THR A 144 5.66 -17.27 -0.10
CA THR A 144 5.15 -16.39 -1.17
C THR A 144 5.30 -14.91 -0.76
N GLY A 145 5.15 -13.97 -1.70
CA GLY A 145 5.19 -12.53 -1.38
C GLY A 145 4.21 -12.15 -0.26
N VAL A 146 2.93 -12.49 -0.42
CA VAL A 146 1.88 -12.26 0.59
C VAL A 146 2.10 -13.11 1.85
N GLY A 147 2.41 -14.41 1.70
CA GLY A 147 2.59 -15.30 2.85
C GLY A 147 3.77 -14.93 3.74
N SER A 148 4.89 -14.50 3.16
CA SER A 148 6.06 -14.05 3.92
C SER A 148 5.83 -12.73 4.63
N MET A 149 5.07 -11.83 4.01
CA MET A 149 4.59 -10.61 4.67
C MET A 149 3.68 -10.96 5.85
N ALA A 150 2.84 -12.00 5.74
CA ALA A 150 2.04 -12.51 6.85
C ALA A 150 2.88 -13.07 7.99
N VAL A 151 3.95 -13.82 7.70
CA VAL A 151 4.90 -14.26 8.73
C VAL A 151 5.50 -13.05 9.45
N LYS A 152 6.04 -12.08 8.70
CA LYS A 152 6.67 -10.88 9.25
C LYS A 152 5.72 -10.04 10.12
N LEU A 153 4.51 -9.78 9.64
CA LEU A 153 3.52 -9.02 10.42
C LEU A 153 3.07 -9.81 11.66
N ALA A 154 2.93 -11.14 11.57
CA ALA A 154 2.60 -11.97 12.70
C ALA A 154 3.69 -11.95 13.79
N GLN A 155 4.98 -11.99 13.40
CA GLN A 155 6.11 -11.78 14.32
C GLN A 155 6.05 -10.40 15.00
N ILE A 156 5.76 -9.34 14.24
CA ILE A 156 5.68 -7.96 14.76
C ILE A 156 4.61 -7.85 15.85
N VAL A 157 3.44 -8.47 15.63
CA VAL A 157 2.33 -8.46 16.59
C VAL A 157 2.41 -9.55 17.64
N ASP A 158 3.50 -10.32 17.73
CA ASP A 158 3.67 -11.39 18.73
C ASP A 158 2.60 -12.51 18.62
N LEU A 159 2.15 -12.80 17.39
CA LEU A 159 1.17 -13.85 17.12
C LEU A 159 1.87 -15.21 16.97
N HIS A 160 1.69 -16.09 17.94
CA HIS A 160 2.34 -17.40 18.01
C HIS A 160 1.42 -18.49 18.58
N PRO A 161 1.63 -19.77 18.24
CA PRO A 161 2.63 -20.28 17.29
C PRO A 161 2.21 -20.11 15.82
N LEU A 162 3.19 -19.91 14.95
CA LEU A 162 3.02 -19.93 13.50
C LEU A 162 3.22 -21.33 12.95
N ILE A 163 2.32 -21.76 12.07
CA ILE A 163 2.42 -23.01 11.32
C ILE A 163 2.63 -22.63 9.84
N CYS A 164 3.89 -22.47 9.46
CA CYS A 164 4.28 -21.97 8.14
C CYS A 164 4.43 -23.13 7.15
N VAL A 165 3.50 -23.28 6.22
CA VAL A 165 3.60 -24.30 5.17
C VAL A 165 4.26 -23.70 3.93
N ALA A 166 5.39 -24.26 3.52
CA ALA A 166 6.18 -23.79 2.38
C ALA A 166 6.73 -24.96 1.56
N GLY A 167 7.27 -24.67 0.37
CA GLY A 167 7.86 -25.66 -0.52
C GLY A 167 9.37 -25.47 -0.64
N SER A 168 9.84 -25.06 -1.81
CA SER A 168 11.26 -24.72 -2.03
C SER A 168 11.76 -23.55 -1.17
N GLY A 169 10.87 -22.72 -0.62
CA GLY A 169 11.22 -21.59 0.25
C GLY A 169 11.15 -21.90 1.75
N CYS A 170 11.26 -23.17 2.17
CA CYS A 170 11.30 -23.51 3.60
C CYS A 170 12.48 -22.87 4.33
N ASP A 171 13.68 -22.87 3.75
CA ASP A 171 14.88 -22.26 4.36
C ASP A 171 14.65 -20.77 4.63
N PHE A 172 14.16 -20.04 3.61
CA PHE A 172 13.76 -18.64 3.75
C PHE A 172 12.70 -18.44 4.85
N SER A 173 11.68 -19.31 4.90
CA SER A 173 10.62 -19.17 5.92
C SER A 173 11.14 -19.46 7.32
N SER A 174 12.17 -20.32 7.45
CA SER A 174 12.78 -20.67 8.74
C SER A 174 13.60 -19.51 9.31
N GLU A 175 14.18 -18.67 8.45
CA GLU A 175 14.90 -17.45 8.85
C GLU A 175 13.96 -16.35 9.39
N GLU A 176 12.65 -16.42 9.10
CA GLU A 176 11.67 -15.39 9.40
C GLU A 176 10.80 -15.70 10.65
N ILE A 177 10.91 -16.90 11.22
CA ILE A 177 10.11 -17.33 12.38
C ILE A 177 10.90 -17.34 13.69
N ASP A 178 10.20 -17.45 14.82
CA ASP A 178 10.79 -17.64 16.15
C ASP A 178 10.43 -19.03 16.70
N GLU A 179 11.30 -20.02 16.46
CA GLU A 179 11.11 -21.39 16.92
C GLU A 179 10.96 -21.49 18.45
N SER A 180 11.53 -20.54 19.21
CA SER A 180 11.42 -20.54 20.68
C SER A 180 9.99 -20.27 21.18
N LYS A 181 9.13 -19.73 20.32
CA LYS A 181 7.70 -19.50 20.58
C LYS A 181 6.80 -20.61 20.04
N GLY A 182 7.40 -21.69 19.54
CA GLY A 182 6.69 -22.84 18.99
C GLY A 182 6.28 -22.68 17.53
N ASP A 183 6.85 -21.69 16.83
CA ASP A 183 6.69 -21.55 15.38
C ASP A 183 7.38 -22.71 14.66
N VAL A 184 6.80 -23.18 13.55
CA VAL A 184 7.36 -24.25 12.75
C VAL A 184 7.22 -23.98 11.25
N VAL A 185 8.16 -24.52 10.48
CA VAL A 185 8.06 -24.60 9.01
C VAL A 185 7.80 -26.05 8.59
N ILE A 186 6.82 -26.24 7.70
CA ILE A 186 6.40 -27.55 7.19
C ILE A 186 6.55 -27.57 5.67
N ASP A 187 7.33 -28.52 5.15
CA ASP A 187 7.53 -28.71 3.72
C ASP A 187 6.39 -29.53 3.10
N TYR A 188 5.50 -28.86 2.33
CA TYR A 188 4.38 -29.56 1.70
C TYR A 188 4.80 -30.54 0.60
N ARG A 189 6.04 -30.46 0.10
CA ARG A 189 6.55 -31.38 -0.95
C ARG A 189 6.73 -32.81 -0.44
N GLN A 190 6.66 -33.02 0.87
CA GLN A 190 6.61 -34.36 1.49
C GLN A 190 5.25 -35.05 1.30
N GLY A 191 4.26 -34.35 0.73
CA GLY A 191 2.93 -34.87 0.44
C GLY A 191 1.88 -34.37 1.42
N ASP A 192 0.62 -34.42 1.00
CA ASP A 192 -0.53 -33.89 1.75
C ASP A 192 -0.65 -34.53 3.14
N ASP A 193 -0.62 -35.87 3.23
CA ASP A 193 -0.75 -36.58 4.50
C ASP A 193 0.42 -36.26 5.45
N ALA A 194 1.65 -36.16 4.94
CA ALA A 194 2.81 -35.76 5.74
C ALA A 194 2.67 -34.32 6.25
N THR A 195 2.15 -33.42 5.43
CA THR A 195 1.87 -32.02 5.81
C THR A 195 0.87 -31.98 6.97
N ILE A 196 -0.22 -32.75 6.87
CA ILE A 196 -1.27 -32.80 7.88
C ILE A 196 -0.75 -33.40 9.19
N GLU A 197 0.00 -34.51 9.13
CA GLU A 197 0.61 -35.11 10.32
C GLU A 197 1.63 -34.17 10.99
N ALA A 198 2.36 -33.35 10.23
CA ALA A 198 3.29 -32.37 10.78
C ALA A 198 2.58 -31.19 11.47
N ILE A 199 1.35 -30.85 11.09
CA ILE A 199 0.57 -29.77 11.72
C ILE A 199 0.05 -30.20 13.11
N LYS A 200 -0.39 -31.45 13.26
CA LYS A 200 -1.08 -31.94 14.47
C LYS A 200 -0.31 -31.72 15.77
N PRO A 201 1.01 -31.99 15.87
CA PRO A 201 1.77 -31.78 17.11
C PRO A 201 1.72 -30.35 17.63
N VAL A 202 1.68 -29.34 16.74
CA VAL A 202 1.62 -27.92 17.14
C VAL A 202 0.26 -27.57 17.74
N LEU A 203 -0.80 -28.18 17.22
CA LEU A 203 -2.16 -27.97 17.69
C LEU A 203 -2.47 -28.75 18.98
N GLY A 204 -1.85 -29.92 19.14
CA GLY A 204 -2.17 -30.87 20.20
C GLY A 204 -3.57 -31.46 20.00
N GLU A 205 -4.40 -31.39 21.04
CA GLU A 205 -5.81 -31.83 20.96
C GLU A 205 -6.76 -30.76 20.38
N ARG A 206 -6.25 -29.54 20.13
CA ARG A 206 -7.04 -28.43 19.59
C ARG A 206 -7.25 -28.59 18.10
N LYS A 207 -8.35 -28.02 17.60
CA LYS A 207 -8.52 -27.78 16.16
C LYS A 207 -7.94 -26.42 15.78
N LEU A 208 -7.58 -26.26 14.51
CA LEU A 208 -7.05 -25.00 13.99
C LEU A 208 -8.18 -23.98 13.82
N GLU A 209 -8.13 -22.88 14.57
CA GLU A 209 -9.15 -21.83 14.51
C GLU A 209 -8.83 -20.74 13.46
N TYR A 210 -7.55 -20.49 13.17
CA TYR A 210 -7.14 -19.41 12.26
C TYR A 210 -6.20 -19.93 11.18
N ALA A 211 -6.55 -19.66 9.93
CA ALA A 211 -5.73 -19.99 8.79
C ALA A 211 -5.74 -18.87 7.75
N PHE A 212 -4.58 -18.60 7.19
CA PHE A 212 -4.42 -17.77 6.00
C PHE A 212 -3.76 -18.60 4.90
N ASP A 213 -4.51 -18.90 3.85
CA ASP A 213 -4.00 -19.61 2.68
C ASP A 213 -3.65 -18.59 1.58
N ALA A 214 -2.36 -18.28 1.48
CA ALA A 214 -1.82 -17.37 0.48
C ALA A 214 -1.70 -18.00 -0.92
N VAL A 215 -1.97 -19.32 -1.05
CA VAL A 215 -1.96 -20.07 -2.30
C VAL A 215 -3.38 -20.21 -2.86
N SER A 216 -4.32 -20.63 -2.02
CA SER A 216 -5.76 -20.75 -2.32
C SER A 216 -6.09 -21.66 -3.52
N GLU A 217 -5.27 -22.69 -3.73
CA GLU A 217 -5.52 -23.74 -4.74
C GLU A 217 -6.21 -24.94 -4.07
N GLU A 218 -6.71 -25.89 -4.87
CA GLU A 218 -7.51 -27.02 -4.36
C GLU A 218 -6.76 -27.86 -3.31
N TYR A 219 -5.47 -28.13 -3.54
CA TYR A 219 -4.65 -28.95 -2.64
C TYR A 219 -4.35 -28.25 -1.31
N SER A 220 -4.06 -26.94 -1.32
CA SER A 220 -3.75 -26.20 -0.09
C SER A 220 -4.98 -26.13 0.80
N LEU A 221 -6.13 -25.82 0.20
CA LEU A 221 -7.41 -25.77 0.87
C LEU A 221 -7.82 -27.14 1.44
N ALA A 222 -7.60 -28.22 0.68
CA ALA A 222 -7.89 -29.60 1.14
C ALA A 222 -7.07 -29.98 2.39
N ASN A 223 -5.80 -29.56 2.46
CA ASN A 223 -4.93 -29.81 3.62
C ASN A 223 -5.38 -29.01 4.84
N VAL A 224 -5.68 -27.70 4.66
CA VAL A 224 -6.14 -26.85 5.76
C VAL A 224 -7.43 -27.40 6.39
N ILE A 225 -8.42 -27.77 5.58
CA ILE A 225 -9.75 -28.22 6.08
C ILE A 225 -9.65 -29.47 6.96
N LYS A 226 -8.70 -30.36 6.71
CA LYS A 226 -8.55 -31.60 7.49
C LYS A 226 -8.14 -31.36 8.95
N VAL A 227 -7.52 -30.22 9.25
CA VAL A 227 -7.09 -29.84 10.62
C VAL A 227 -7.92 -28.69 11.20
N PHE A 228 -8.81 -28.11 10.41
CA PHE A 228 -9.56 -26.90 10.72
C PHE A 228 -10.76 -27.11 11.65
N ASP A 229 -11.04 -26.13 12.50
CA ASP A 229 -12.31 -26.04 13.22
C ASP A 229 -13.40 -25.51 12.28
N SER A 230 -14.13 -26.42 11.65
CA SER A 230 -15.21 -26.08 10.73
C SER A 230 -16.41 -25.36 11.36
N LYS A 231 -16.49 -25.24 12.69
CA LYS A 231 -17.61 -24.58 13.39
C LYS A 231 -17.27 -23.17 13.86
N HIS A 232 -16.04 -22.97 14.32
CA HIS A 232 -15.62 -21.73 14.97
C HIS A 232 -14.45 -21.03 14.28
N GLY A 233 -13.73 -21.74 13.40
CA GLY A 233 -12.56 -21.19 12.75
C GLY A 233 -12.86 -20.19 11.65
N LYS A 234 -11.92 -19.27 11.44
CA LYS A 234 -11.90 -18.31 10.34
C LYS A 234 -10.76 -18.61 9.36
N LEU A 235 -11.10 -18.71 8.08
CA LEU A 235 -10.17 -18.99 6.99
C LEU A 235 -10.13 -17.79 6.04
N ALA A 236 -8.95 -17.21 5.85
CA ALA A 236 -8.70 -16.18 4.85
C ALA A 236 -8.04 -16.79 3.61
N LEU A 237 -8.53 -16.43 2.41
CA LEU A 237 -8.04 -16.94 1.12
C LEU A 237 -7.66 -15.78 0.19
N THR A 238 -6.51 -15.83 -0.48
CA THR A 238 -6.09 -14.82 -1.48
C THR A 238 -6.78 -14.98 -2.84
N LEU A 239 -7.36 -16.16 -3.13
CA LEU A 239 -8.10 -16.43 -4.36
C LEU A 239 -9.48 -17.05 -4.04
N PRO A 240 -10.42 -17.06 -5.01
CA PRO A 240 -11.64 -17.85 -4.90
C PRO A 240 -11.27 -19.33 -4.79
N GLY A 241 -11.30 -19.87 -3.56
CA GLY A 241 -10.95 -21.25 -3.26
C GLY A 241 -11.76 -22.22 -4.13
N ARG A 242 -11.06 -23.11 -4.85
CA ARG A 242 -11.67 -24.13 -5.72
C ARG A 242 -11.72 -25.45 -4.98
N SER A 243 -12.70 -25.64 -4.11
CA SER A 243 -12.96 -26.97 -3.54
C SER A 243 -14.43 -27.32 -3.65
N SER A 244 -14.70 -28.49 -4.21
CA SER A 244 -16.05 -29.03 -4.38
C SER A 244 -16.69 -29.48 -3.05
N ASN A 245 -15.91 -29.58 -1.97
CA ASN A 245 -16.33 -30.20 -0.70
C ASN A 245 -16.05 -29.31 0.51
N LEU A 246 -16.32 -28.01 0.43
CA LEU A 246 -16.22 -27.11 1.57
C LEU A 246 -17.35 -27.38 2.59
N PRO A 247 -17.06 -27.50 3.90
CA PRO A 247 -18.08 -27.52 4.93
C PRO A 247 -18.96 -26.26 4.85
N LYS A 248 -20.28 -26.40 4.97
CA LYS A 248 -21.21 -25.26 4.81
C LYS A 248 -21.09 -24.23 5.92
N GLU A 249 -20.62 -24.67 7.08
CA GLU A 249 -20.47 -23.87 8.30
C GLU A 249 -19.14 -23.12 8.36
N LEU A 250 -18.24 -23.31 7.38
CA LEU A 250 -16.91 -22.72 7.36
C LEU A 250 -16.98 -21.20 7.14
N HIS A 251 -16.41 -20.41 8.06
CA HIS A 251 -16.28 -18.97 7.88
C HIS A 251 -15.07 -18.65 7.00
N ILE A 252 -15.33 -18.52 5.69
CA ILE A 252 -14.32 -18.15 4.69
C ILE A 252 -14.43 -16.66 4.39
N SER A 253 -13.29 -15.98 4.34
CA SER A 253 -13.17 -14.62 3.83
C SER A 253 -12.20 -14.60 2.66
N HIS A 254 -12.63 -14.07 1.51
CA HIS A 254 -11.76 -13.87 0.37
C HIS A 254 -11.11 -12.49 0.51
N VAL A 255 -9.78 -12.48 0.68
CA VAL A 255 -8.98 -11.27 0.81
C VAL A 255 -8.89 -10.62 -0.57
N MET A 256 -9.30 -9.36 -0.66
CA MET A 256 -9.34 -8.62 -1.93
C MET A 256 -8.75 -7.23 -1.73
N ALA A 257 -7.58 -6.95 -2.31
CA ALA A 257 -6.96 -5.63 -2.23
C ALA A 257 -7.86 -4.51 -2.78
N GLY A 258 -8.73 -4.83 -3.75
CA GLY A 258 -9.74 -3.92 -4.25
C GLY A 258 -10.69 -3.39 -3.17
N SER A 259 -10.84 -4.07 -2.01
CA SER A 259 -11.74 -3.62 -0.93
C SER A 259 -11.34 -2.26 -0.33
N LEU A 260 -10.06 -1.87 -0.45
CA LEU A 260 -9.55 -0.58 0.04
C LEU A 260 -10.21 0.63 -0.65
N TRP A 261 -10.71 0.47 -1.87
CA TRP A 261 -11.36 1.55 -2.63
C TRP A 261 -12.88 1.61 -2.44
N THR A 262 -13.44 0.75 -1.58
CA THR A 262 -14.84 0.35 -1.72
C THR A 262 -15.69 0.56 -0.47
N LYS A 263 -16.85 1.20 -0.65
CA LYS A 263 -18.15 0.58 -0.36
C LYS A 263 -18.67 0.06 -1.71
N LEU A 264 -18.39 -1.19 -2.09
CA LEU A 264 -18.38 -1.57 -3.52
C LEU A 264 -19.71 -1.33 -4.24
N SER A 265 -19.61 -0.76 -5.43
CA SER A 265 -20.68 -0.55 -6.40
C SER A 265 -21.37 -1.87 -6.76
N GLY A 266 -22.51 -2.14 -6.13
CA GLY A 266 -23.47 -3.16 -6.57
C GLY A 266 -22.95 -4.59 -6.48
N ILE A 267 -22.86 -5.12 -5.26
CA ILE A 267 -22.75 -6.56 -5.03
C ILE A 267 -24.09 -7.21 -5.41
N ASP A 268 -24.05 -8.36 -6.08
CA ASP A 268 -25.21 -9.21 -6.25
C ASP A 268 -25.74 -9.59 -4.85
N LYS A 269 -26.95 -9.13 -4.54
CA LYS A 269 -27.64 -9.38 -3.26
C LYS A 269 -27.93 -10.87 -3.03
N HIS A 270 -27.65 -11.72 -4.03
CA HIS A 270 -27.85 -13.15 -4.01
C HIS A 270 -26.57 -13.96 -3.75
N GLU A 271 -25.39 -13.34 -3.61
CA GLU A 271 -24.17 -14.09 -3.29
C GLU A 271 -24.24 -14.66 -1.87
N LYS A 272 -24.33 -15.99 -1.79
CA LYS A 272 -24.37 -16.76 -0.53
C LYS A 272 -23.12 -17.62 -0.42
N LEU A 273 -21.98 -16.99 -0.15
CA LEU A 273 -20.83 -17.55 0.59
C LEU A 273 -19.72 -16.48 0.66
N GLY A 274 -19.16 -16.25 1.85
CA GLY A 274 -17.87 -15.56 2.03
C GLY A 274 -17.86 -14.06 1.70
N ASN A 275 -18.11 -13.23 2.72
CA ASN A 275 -17.80 -11.79 2.67
C ASN A 275 -16.40 -11.60 2.05
N LEU A 276 -16.33 -10.95 0.89
CA LEU A 276 -15.13 -10.65 0.07
C LEU A 276 -14.11 -9.71 0.77
N GLY A 277 -13.92 -9.85 2.08
CA GLY A 277 -13.16 -8.89 2.88
C GLY A 277 -13.78 -7.49 2.85
N LEU A 278 -15.06 -7.36 2.45
CA LEU A 278 -15.73 -6.07 2.25
C LEU A 278 -16.10 -5.36 3.55
N GLU A 279 -16.12 -6.09 4.67
CA GLU A 279 -16.20 -5.51 6.02
C GLU A 279 -14.81 -5.15 6.58
N ALA A 280 -13.75 -5.48 5.83
CA ALA A 280 -12.36 -5.54 6.28
C ALA A 280 -11.43 -4.62 5.47
N GLY A 281 -11.97 -3.86 4.51
CA GLY A 281 -11.25 -2.86 3.74
C GLY A 281 -12.10 -1.60 3.52
N ALA A 282 -11.41 -0.46 3.44
CA ALA A 282 -11.96 0.87 3.19
C ALA A 282 -10.79 1.86 3.05
N PRO A 283 -11.02 3.07 2.52
CA PRO A 283 -10.00 4.11 2.50
C PRO A 283 -9.45 4.43 3.90
N GLU A 284 -10.29 4.38 4.95
CA GLU A 284 -9.87 4.63 6.34
C GLU A 284 -8.93 3.55 6.85
N PHE A 285 -9.26 2.28 6.60
CA PHE A 285 -8.38 1.15 6.91
C PHE A 285 -7.06 1.26 6.16
N ALA A 286 -7.11 1.63 4.87
CA ALA A 286 -5.92 1.85 4.06
C ALA A 286 -5.02 2.96 4.65
N ARG A 287 -5.59 4.10 5.08
CA ARG A 287 -4.81 5.18 5.72
C ARG A 287 -4.11 4.73 7.00
N GLU A 288 -4.82 3.99 7.85
CA GLU A 288 -4.27 3.48 9.10
C GLU A 288 -3.13 2.49 8.85
N MET A 289 -3.34 1.54 7.93
CA MET A 289 -2.32 0.57 7.56
C MET A 289 -1.13 1.23 6.87
N THR A 290 -1.36 2.24 6.02
CA THR A 290 -0.30 3.04 5.37
C THR A 290 0.58 3.73 6.42
N SER A 291 -0.04 4.43 7.37
CA SER A 291 0.68 5.09 8.47
C SER A 291 1.52 4.09 9.27
N SER A 292 0.98 2.87 9.45
CA SER A 292 1.64 1.80 10.17
C SER A 292 2.86 1.24 9.43
N VAL A 293 2.75 0.97 8.12
CA VAL A 293 3.91 0.49 7.34
C VAL A 293 5.00 1.55 7.23
N GLU A 294 4.64 2.82 7.04
CA GLU A 294 5.62 3.91 7.04
C GLU A 294 6.42 3.95 8.36
N ALA A 295 5.74 3.74 9.49
CA ALA A 295 6.41 3.67 10.79
C ALA A 295 7.33 2.44 10.89
N LEU A 296 6.89 1.27 10.44
CA LEU A 296 7.70 0.05 10.44
C LEU A 296 8.94 0.17 9.53
N LEU A 297 8.78 0.76 8.35
CA LEU A 297 9.87 1.00 7.39
C LEU A 297 10.88 2.00 7.94
N ARG A 298 10.41 3.13 8.48
CA ARG A 298 11.26 4.14 9.12
C ARG A 298 12.07 3.57 10.28
N ASP A 299 11.47 2.68 11.07
CA ASP A 299 12.11 2.03 12.21
C ASP A 299 12.99 0.82 11.80
N GLY A 300 13.02 0.45 10.51
CA GLY A 300 13.76 -0.71 10.01
C GLY A 300 13.21 -2.07 10.49
N LYS A 301 11.95 -2.11 10.92
CA LYS A 301 11.28 -3.31 11.48
C LYS A 301 10.62 -4.19 10.44
N LEU A 302 10.41 -3.67 9.22
CA LEU A 302 9.82 -4.42 8.13
C LEU A 302 10.76 -4.40 6.92
N LYS A 303 10.91 -5.56 6.28
CA LYS A 303 11.69 -5.74 5.05
C LYS A 303 10.84 -6.40 3.98
N SER A 304 11.12 -6.04 2.74
CA SER A 304 10.53 -6.66 1.54
C SER A 304 10.71 -8.18 1.47
N HIS A 305 9.91 -8.82 0.61
CA HIS A 305 10.16 -10.19 0.18
C HIS A 305 11.34 -10.23 -0.81
N PRO A 306 12.18 -11.27 -0.83
CA PRO A 306 13.22 -11.41 -1.84
C PRO A 306 12.68 -11.24 -3.28
N TYR A 307 13.41 -10.47 -4.09
CA TYR A 307 12.99 -10.09 -5.43
C TYR A 307 14.08 -10.31 -6.46
N VAL A 308 13.70 -10.26 -7.74
CA VAL A 308 14.61 -10.20 -8.89
C VAL A 308 14.23 -9.01 -9.74
N VAL A 309 15.26 -8.25 -10.12
CA VAL A 309 15.09 -7.12 -11.02
C VAL A 309 15.23 -7.59 -12.46
N TYR A 310 14.29 -7.18 -13.30
CA TYR A 310 14.33 -7.34 -14.75
C TYR A 310 14.58 -5.95 -15.35
N GLU A 311 15.74 -5.80 -15.97
CA GLU A 311 16.13 -4.55 -16.61
C GLU A 311 15.38 -4.32 -17.95
N GLY A 312 15.43 -3.09 -18.47
CA GLY A 312 14.83 -2.74 -19.78
C GLY A 312 13.41 -2.18 -19.70
N GLY A 313 12.96 -1.75 -18.52
CA GLY A 313 11.67 -1.12 -18.31
C GLY A 313 10.49 -1.96 -18.78
N LEU A 314 9.55 -1.36 -19.50
CA LEU A 314 8.36 -2.06 -20.00
C LEU A 314 8.69 -3.27 -20.89
N HIS A 315 9.88 -3.33 -21.50
CA HIS A 315 10.30 -4.48 -22.30
C HIS A 315 10.70 -5.69 -21.43
N GLY A 316 11.04 -5.49 -20.15
CA GLY A 316 11.33 -6.57 -19.21
C GLY A 316 10.07 -7.31 -18.72
N LEU A 317 8.87 -6.77 -18.97
CA LEU A 317 7.61 -7.28 -18.42
C LEU A 317 7.20 -8.65 -18.97
N GLU A 318 7.45 -8.91 -20.26
CA GLU A 318 7.07 -10.18 -20.89
C GLU A 318 7.81 -11.38 -20.28
N PRO A 319 9.16 -11.41 -20.25
CA PRO A 319 9.87 -12.53 -19.62
C PRO A 319 9.57 -12.62 -18.12
N ALA A 320 9.36 -11.48 -17.45
CA ALA A 320 8.95 -11.44 -16.05
C ALA A 320 7.63 -12.20 -15.80
N LEU A 321 6.56 -11.83 -16.51
CA LEU A 321 5.25 -12.45 -16.35
C LEU A 321 5.25 -13.93 -16.75
N GLN A 322 6.04 -14.30 -17.76
CA GLN A 322 6.23 -15.71 -18.16
C GLN A 322 6.88 -16.53 -17.03
N ASP A 323 7.94 -16.02 -16.41
CA ASP A 323 8.61 -16.71 -15.30
C ASP A 323 7.73 -16.78 -14.05
N LEU A 324 6.96 -15.72 -13.77
CA LEU A 324 5.98 -15.71 -12.68
C LEU A 324 4.87 -16.76 -12.91
N ARG A 325 4.32 -16.83 -14.13
CA ARG A 325 3.32 -17.83 -14.53
C ARG A 325 3.85 -19.26 -14.41
N ASN A 326 5.14 -19.48 -14.71
CA ASN A 326 5.80 -20.77 -14.63
C ASN A 326 6.28 -21.13 -13.21
N GLY A 327 5.96 -20.32 -12.20
CA GLY A 327 6.29 -20.61 -10.80
C GLY A 327 7.77 -20.48 -10.46
N LYS A 328 8.56 -19.76 -11.27
CA LYS A 328 9.97 -19.47 -10.95
C LYS A 328 10.14 -18.40 -9.85
N GLY A 329 9.02 -17.87 -9.36
CA GLY A 329 8.82 -17.49 -7.96
C GLY A 329 9.87 -16.54 -7.39
N ARG A 330 9.97 -15.33 -7.96
CA ARG A 330 10.55 -14.16 -7.29
C ARG A 330 9.73 -12.96 -7.71
N LEU A 331 9.52 -12.02 -6.80
CA LEU A 331 8.78 -10.81 -7.09
C LEU A 331 9.62 -9.97 -8.06
N ILE A 332 9.00 -9.50 -9.14
CA ILE A 332 9.72 -9.07 -10.34
C ILE A 332 9.65 -7.57 -10.48
N ASP A 333 10.82 -6.97 -10.27
CA ASP A 333 11.14 -5.56 -10.40
C ASP A 333 11.27 -5.06 -11.86
N LEU A 334 10.69 -3.94 -12.30
CA LEU A 334 11.00 -3.34 -13.62
C LEU A 334 11.49 -1.90 -13.49
N MET A 335 12.77 -1.65 -13.79
CA MET A 335 13.32 -0.29 -13.82
C MET A 335 12.94 0.41 -15.13
N LEU A 336 12.05 1.40 -15.08
CA LEU A 336 11.65 2.18 -16.25
C LEU A 336 12.73 3.22 -16.59
N ASP A 337 13.68 2.85 -17.45
CA ASP A 337 14.71 3.76 -17.94
C ASP A 337 14.12 5.02 -18.57
N GLY A 338 14.42 6.16 -17.96
CA GLY A 338 14.29 7.48 -18.54
C GLY A 338 15.24 8.41 -17.82
N GLU A 339 16.29 8.87 -18.51
CA GLU A 339 17.04 10.08 -18.15
C GLU A 339 16.07 11.08 -17.51
N PRO A 340 16.36 11.61 -16.31
CA PRO A 340 15.47 12.51 -15.63
C PRO A 340 15.37 13.79 -16.47
N LYS A 341 14.42 13.82 -17.40
CA LYS A 341 13.95 15.06 -17.99
C LYS A 341 13.15 15.74 -16.89
N TYR A 342 13.87 16.43 -16.02
CA TYR A 342 13.34 17.38 -15.06
C TYR A 342 12.51 18.41 -15.80
N LEU A 343 11.22 18.14 -15.99
CA LEU A 343 10.19 19.15 -16.14
C LEU A 343 9.72 19.55 -14.74
N CYS A 344 10.68 20.12 -14.00
CA CYS A 344 10.57 21.02 -12.84
C CYS A 344 11.80 20.77 -11.95
N SER A 345 12.79 21.67 -12.03
CA SER A 345 13.93 21.71 -11.11
C SER A 345 13.56 22.31 -9.74
N ASP A 346 12.32 22.10 -9.29
CA ASP A 346 11.79 22.68 -8.06
C ASP A 346 11.10 21.57 -7.23
N PRO A 347 11.73 21.06 -6.16
CA PRO A 347 11.17 20.01 -5.31
C PRO A 347 9.86 20.44 -4.59
N ALA A 348 9.47 21.71 -4.70
CA ALA A 348 8.28 22.28 -4.07
C ALA A 348 6.96 22.02 -4.82
N ILE A 349 6.99 21.55 -6.07
CA ILE A 349 5.78 21.47 -6.93
C ILE A 349 5.23 20.03 -7.09
N ALA A 350 5.82 19.04 -6.41
CA ALA A 350 5.31 17.66 -6.37
C ALA A 350 4.36 17.37 -5.19
N VAL A 351 3.79 18.39 -4.55
CA VAL A 351 2.84 18.23 -3.44
C VAL A 351 1.60 19.08 -3.72
N SER A 352 0.55 18.45 -4.26
CA SER A 352 -0.80 19.02 -4.17
C SER A 352 -1.41 18.55 -2.86
N ILE A 353 -1.71 19.54 -2.00
CA ILE A 353 -2.20 19.41 -0.64
C ILE A 353 -3.62 18.81 -0.65
N ALA A 354 -3.77 17.58 -0.15
CA ALA A 354 -5.03 17.14 0.42
C ALA A 354 -5.20 17.84 1.77
N GLY A 355 -6.23 18.67 1.89
CA GLY A 355 -6.50 19.46 3.09
C GLY A 355 -6.64 18.59 4.34
N GLY A 356 -6.00 19.01 5.43
CA GLY A 356 -6.19 18.39 6.74
C GLY A 356 -5.03 18.51 7.72
N LEU A 357 -4.50 19.72 7.93
CA LEU A 357 -3.97 20.14 9.24
C LEU A 357 -2.83 19.31 9.88
N TYR A 358 -1.86 18.80 9.11
CA TYR A 358 -0.57 18.41 9.69
C TYR A 358 0.60 18.81 8.78
N SER A 359 1.50 19.62 9.33
CA SER A 359 2.83 20.00 8.80
C SER A 359 3.00 21.28 7.94
N VAL A 360 2.41 22.42 8.36
CA VAL A 360 2.99 23.75 8.04
C VAL A 360 4.31 24.00 8.83
N GLN A 361 4.62 23.17 9.83
CA GLN A 361 5.84 23.32 10.65
C GLN A 361 7.15 22.98 9.93
N ALA A 362 7.15 22.27 8.80
CA ALA A 362 8.38 21.86 8.12
C ALA A 362 8.97 22.95 7.18
N LEU A 363 8.19 23.96 6.79
CA LEU A 363 8.62 25.01 5.85
C LEU A 363 9.10 26.31 6.53
N ALA A 364 9.03 26.39 7.86
CA ALA A 364 9.32 27.61 8.61
C ALA A 364 10.73 27.64 9.23
N SER A 365 11.75 27.10 8.57
CA SER A 365 13.14 27.36 9.01
C SER A 365 13.58 28.75 8.51
N PRO A 366 14.08 29.66 9.38
CA PRO A 366 14.58 30.97 8.96
C PRO A 366 15.64 30.91 7.84
N SER A 367 16.38 29.81 7.79
CA SER A 367 17.38 29.47 6.78
C SER A 367 16.79 29.30 5.38
N THR A 368 15.58 28.74 5.25
CA THR A 368 14.92 28.50 3.95
C THR A 368 14.40 29.81 3.35
N ILE A 369 13.88 30.70 4.19
CA ILE A 369 13.40 32.04 3.79
C ILE A 369 14.57 32.92 3.34
N ALA A 370 15.72 32.85 4.01
CA ALA A 370 16.90 33.62 3.65
C ALA A 370 17.48 33.24 2.28
N VAL A 371 17.50 31.95 1.93
CA VAL A 371 17.97 31.45 0.62
C VAL A 371 17.03 31.89 -0.51
N PHE A 372 15.72 31.89 -0.26
CA PHE A 372 14.73 32.32 -1.23
C PHE A 372 14.81 33.84 -1.52
N LEU A 373 15.04 34.65 -0.49
CA LEU A 373 15.18 36.11 -0.63
C LEU A 373 16.48 36.52 -1.33
N ASP A 374 17.59 35.82 -1.08
CA ASP A 374 18.88 36.05 -1.76
C ASP A 374 18.82 35.72 -3.27
N ALA A 375 18.10 34.65 -3.63
CA ALA A 375 17.88 34.27 -5.03
C ALA A 375 17.05 35.31 -5.81
N LEU A 376 16.08 35.96 -5.15
CA LEU A 376 15.26 37.03 -5.74
C LEU A 376 16.03 38.34 -5.92
N GLN A 377 16.96 38.67 -5.01
CA GLN A 377 17.79 39.87 -5.12
C GLN A 377 18.83 39.75 -6.24
N LYS A 378 19.41 38.56 -6.45
CA LYS A 378 20.40 38.31 -7.51
C LYS A 378 19.83 38.38 -8.94
N ARG A 379 18.53 38.14 -9.13
CA ARG A 379 17.87 38.23 -10.46
C ARG A 379 17.52 39.65 -10.91
N LYS A 380 17.60 40.66 -10.04
CA LYS A 380 17.34 42.07 -10.42
C LYS A 380 18.55 42.78 -11.06
N GLY A 381 19.70 42.12 -11.19
CA GLY A 381 20.98 42.75 -11.54
C GLY A 381 21.40 42.77 -13.02
N ASP A 382 20.85 41.92 -13.90
CA ASP A 382 21.39 41.78 -15.26
C ASP A 382 20.47 42.32 -16.36
N GLN A 383 21.00 43.25 -17.16
CA GLN A 383 20.33 43.87 -18.30
C GLN A 383 20.20 42.91 -19.53
N PRO A 384 19.18 43.10 -20.39
CA PRO A 384 18.81 42.13 -21.41
C PRO A 384 19.64 42.25 -22.70
N ARG A 385 19.94 41.11 -23.34
CA ARG A 385 20.26 41.03 -24.78
C ARG A 385 19.15 40.28 -25.53
N PRO A 386 18.88 40.61 -26.81
CA PRO A 386 17.60 40.34 -27.44
C PRO A 386 17.61 39.04 -28.24
N VAL A 387 16.65 38.15 -27.98
CA VAL A 387 16.12 37.23 -28.99
C VAL A 387 14.60 37.20 -28.81
N GLY A 388 13.89 37.61 -29.86
CA GLY A 388 12.44 37.77 -29.86
C GLY A 388 11.68 36.45 -30.02
N ILE A 389 10.38 36.57 -29.75
CA ILE A 389 9.29 35.58 -29.95
C ILE A 389 9.23 34.49 -28.87
N LEU A 390 8.98 34.87 -27.61
CA LEU A 390 8.44 33.98 -26.55
C LEU A 390 7.92 34.76 -25.32
N MET A 391 7.39 35.97 -25.49
CA MET A 391 6.91 36.81 -24.37
C MET A 391 5.49 37.33 -24.61
N GLN A 392 4.50 36.44 -24.67
CA GLN A 392 3.10 36.82 -24.41
C GLN A 392 2.31 35.75 -23.62
N GLN A 393 2.77 34.49 -23.53
CA GLN A 393 2.10 33.46 -22.73
C GLN A 393 2.59 33.39 -21.26
N SER A 394 3.83 33.81 -20.96
CA SER A 394 4.40 33.71 -19.61
C SER A 394 3.93 34.77 -18.61
N THR A 395 3.35 35.89 -19.06
CA THR A 395 2.87 36.96 -18.18
C THR A 395 1.54 36.64 -17.52
N ALA A 396 0.69 35.81 -18.14
CA ALA A 396 -0.60 35.42 -17.56
C ALA A 396 -0.44 34.43 -16.40
N GLU A 397 0.44 33.45 -16.55
CA GLU A 397 0.75 32.45 -15.52
C GLU A 397 1.50 33.08 -14.34
N LEU A 398 2.47 33.98 -14.62
CA LEU A 398 3.18 34.71 -13.57
C LEU A 398 2.22 35.62 -12.76
N ASN A 399 1.27 36.28 -13.44
CA ASN A 399 0.24 37.09 -12.77
C ASN A 399 -0.78 36.24 -12.00
N LEU A 400 -0.97 34.96 -12.35
CA LEU A 400 -1.83 34.04 -11.59
C LEU A 400 -1.12 33.59 -10.31
N VAL A 401 0.15 33.22 -10.40
CA VAL A 401 0.98 32.84 -9.24
C VAL A 401 1.12 34.00 -8.26
N LEU A 402 1.39 35.21 -8.73
CA LEU A 402 1.47 36.40 -7.87
C LEU A 402 0.15 36.70 -7.14
N ARG A 403 -0.99 36.54 -7.83
CA ARG A 403 -2.32 36.70 -7.20
C ARG A 403 -2.61 35.62 -6.17
N LEU A 404 -2.15 34.39 -6.39
CA LEU A 404 -2.31 33.29 -5.45
C LEU A 404 -1.44 33.51 -4.20
N VAL A 405 -0.20 33.97 -4.37
CA VAL A 405 0.71 34.33 -3.27
C VAL A 405 0.13 35.49 -2.45
N ASP A 406 -0.36 36.54 -3.09
CA ASP A 406 -1.02 37.68 -2.40
C ASP A 406 -2.32 37.27 -1.68
N HIS A 407 -3.02 36.25 -2.18
CA HIS A 407 -4.22 35.74 -1.53
C HIS A 407 -3.88 34.92 -0.28
N VAL A 408 -2.92 34.00 -0.39
CA VAL A 408 -2.42 33.21 0.74
C VAL A 408 -1.80 34.10 1.82
N ALA A 409 -1.05 35.14 1.43
CA ALA A 409 -0.47 36.10 2.37
C ALA A 409 -1.55 36.85 3.16
N ARG A 410 -2.63 37.29 2.51
CA ARG A 410 -3.75 37.98 3.17
C ARG A 410 -4.57 37.07 4.09
N GLU A 411 -4.76 35.81 3.71
CA GLU A 411 -5.43 34.83 4.58
C GLU A 411 -4.58 34.53 5.83
N LEU A 412 -3.25 34.41 5.68
CA LEU A 412 -2.35 34.23 6.81
C LEU A 412 -2.32 35.46 7.73
N GLU A 413 -2.32 36.66 7.17
CA GLU A 413 -2.38 37.92 7.91
C GLU A 413 -3.69 38.03 8.72
N SER A 414 -4.83 37.72 8.09
CA SER A 414 -6.15 37.67 8.74
C SER A 414 -6.22 36.62 9.87
N ILE A 415 -5.63 35.44 9.67
CA ILE A 415 -5.54 34.40 10.72
C ILE A 415 -4.66 34.87 11.87
N CYS A 416 -3.52 35.52 11.58
CA CYS A 416 -2.64 36.07 12.60
C CYS A 416 -3.32 37.19 13.39
N GLU A 417 -4.04 38.10 12.74
CA GLU A 417 -4.83 39.14 13.40
C GLU A 417 -5.92 38.54 14.30
N ALA A 418 -6.65 37.53 13.82
CA ALA A 418 -7.67 36.84 14.61
C ALA A 418 -7.08 36.12 15.84
N ILE A 419 -5.88 35.56 15.72
CA ILE A 419 -5.15 34.94 16.85
C ILE A 419 -4.67 36.00 17.83
N ILE A 420 -4.18 37.14 17.36
CA ILE A 420 -3.76 38.26 18.22
C ILE A 420 -4.98 38.82 18.98
N ASP A 421 -6.10 39.05 18.30
CA ASP A 421 -7.34 39.50 18.94
C ASP A 421 -7.83 38.50 20.00
N LEU A 422 -7.75 37.20 19.73
CA LEU A 422 -8.08 36.15 20.70
C LEU A 422 -7.14 36.13 21.91
N LEU A 423 -5.84 36.36 21.69
CA LEU A 423 -4.84 36.43 22.76
C LEU A 423 -5.01 37.70 23.60
N ASP A 424 -5.31 38.83 22.98
CA ASP A 424 -5.58 40.09 23.68
C ASP A 424 -6.89 39.99 24.48
N LEU A 425 -7.94 39.36 23.94
CA LEU A 425 -9.16 39.05 24.69
C LEU A 425 -8.88 38.14 25.91
N ALA A 426 -8.00 37.15 25.76
CA ALA A 426 -7.63 36.22 26.82
C ALA A 426 -6.78 36.91 27.93
N ILE A 427 -5.99 37.92 27.56
CA ILE A 427 -5.20 38.74 28.47
C ILE A 427 -6.11 39.73 29.22
N GLU A 428 -7.01 40.43 28.52
CA GLU A 428 -7.94 41.40 29.12
C GLU A 428 -8.96 40.73 30.05
N SER A 429 -9.39 39.51 29.74
CA SER A 429 -10.32 38.73 30.58
C SER A 429 -9.67 38.11 31.83
N ASN A 430 -8.37 38.36 32.08
CA ASN A 430 -7.64 37.91 33.28
C ASN A 430 -7.59 36.36 33.44
N ILE A 431 -7.82 35.62 32.35
CA ILE A 431 -7.85 34.15 32.30
C ILE A 431 -6.44 33.55 32.46
N MET A 432 -5.38 34.33 32.18
CA MET A 432 -4.00 33.85 32.13
C MET A 432 -3.19 33.96 33.45
N ARG A 433 -3.80 34.36 34.58
CA ARG A 433 -3.08 34.44 35.88
C ARG A 433 -3.09 33.17 36.73
N ASN A 434 -3.79 32.12 36.35
CA ASN A 434 -3.78 30.82 37.06
C ASN A 434 -3.88 29.64 36.07
N ALA A 435 -2.77 29.25 35.43
CA ALA A 435 -2.75 28.01 34.64
C ALA A 435 -1.34 27.42 34.48
N SER A 436 -0.82 26.80 35.52
CA SER A 436 0.24 25.77 35.43
C SER A 436 -0.33 24.39 35.03
N SER A 437 -1.48 24.35 34.37
CA SER A 437 -2.16 23.11 34.00
C SER A 437 -3.24 23.39 32.95
N PHE A 438 -2.84 23.52 31.68
CA PHE A 438 -3.74 23.36 30.53
C PHE A 438 -2.95 22.71 29.39
N ALA A 439 -2.94 21.37 29.38
CA ALA A 439 -2.60 20.58 28.21
C ALA A 439 -3.85 20.50 27.33
N PHE A 440 -3.81 21.12 26.15
CA PHE A 440 -4.91 21.02 25.20
C PHE A 440 -4.92 19.64 24.54
N ALA A 441 -5.92 18.84 24.90
CA ALA A 441 -6.36 17.67 24.15
C ALA A 441 -7.39 18.12 23.11
N PHE A 442 -7.10 17.95 21.82
CA PHE A 442 -8.13 18.00 20.78
C PHE A 442 -8.70 16.59 20.62
N ARG A 443 -9.90 16.37 21.19
CA ARG A 443 -10.83 15.33 20.74
C ARG A 443 -11.83 16.00 19.81
N SER A 444 -11.86 15.60 18.55
CA SER A 444 -12.93 15.93 17.62
C SER A 444 -14.04 14.90 17.79
N ASP A 445 -15.13 15.25 18.44
CA ASP A 445 -16.44 14.65 18.16
C ASP A 445 -17.58 15.53 18.72
N GLU A 446 -18.59 15.70 17.88
CA GLU A 446 -19.94 16.19 18.14
C GLU A 446 -20.16 17.70 18.42
N ALA A 447 -20.47 18.43 17.34
CA ALA A 447 -21.29 19.63 17.41
C ALA A 447 -22.77 19.25 17.61
N LYS A 448 -23.35 19.62 18.75
CA LYS A 448 -24.80 19.82 18.88
C LYS A 448 -25.09 21.32 18.97
N VAL A 449 -25.88 21.78 18.02
CA VAL A 449 -26.55 23.07 17.99
C VAL A 449 -27.50 23.17 19.19
N VAL A 450 -27.45 24.30 19.91
CA VAL A 450 -28.58 24.88 20.64
C VAL A 450 -28.89 26.21 19.98
#